data_AF-A0A920W6E3-F1
#
_entry.id   AF-A0A920W6E3-F1
#
_cell.length_a   1.000
_cell.length_b   1.000
_cell.length_c   1.000
_cell.angle_alpha   90.00
_cell.angle_beta   90.00
_cell.angle_gamma   90.00
#
_symmetry.space_group_name_H-M   'P 1'
#
loop_
_entity.id
_entity.type
_entity.pdbx_description
1 polymer ?
#
loop_
_entity_poly.entity_id
_entity_poly.type
_entity_poly.pdbx_seq_one_letter_code
_entity_poly.pdbx_strand_id
1 'polypeptide(L)'
;MFDEMEDVAEGGDGRFFNSVYIMADSGARGSKQQIRQLAGMRGLMAKPSGEIIETPITSNFREGLDVLQYFISTHGARKGLADTALKTADSGYLTRRLVDVAQDVIISEIDCGTLDGIESKAIVESGEIIEPLRDRIIGRVILEAVHDPFNGEVIAEANTEIGEDLASEIQEAGIEKVRIRSVLTCASRRGVCARCYGRDLATGKLVELGLAAGVIAAQSIGEPGTQLTMRTFHIGGTASRVSQQSTLESKHAGTARYEGVQLVEKKDRSLVVINRTGSLVIQDSKGRDRERYQLVYGANLQVRDGQDVEPGQTLVEWDPYTFSILTEQSGAVKFKDIIEGL
;
A
#
# COMPACT_ATOMS: atom_id res chain seq x y z
N MET A 1 -3.26 -21.17 -18.91
CA MET A 1 -2.22 -20.62 -19.79
C MET A 1 -0.88 -20.41 -19.10
N PHE A 2 -0.75 -19.60 -18.04
CA PHE A 2 0.54 -19.49 -17.34
C PHE A 2 0.84 -20.78 -16.58
N ASP A 3 -0.15 -21.29 -15.85
CA ASP A 3 -0.09 -22.58 -15.15
C ASP A 3 0.08 -23.75 -16.13
N GLU A 4 -0.56 -23.71 -17.31
CA GLU A 4 -0.32 -24.72 -18.37
C GLU A 4 1.09 -24.66 -18.98
N MET A 5 1.76 -23.49 -18.96
CA MET A 5 3.17 -23.38 -19.37
C MET A 5 4.12 -23.92 -18.28
N GLU A 6 3.70 -23.83 -17.02
CA GLU A 6 4.37 -24.39 -15.85
C GLU A 6 4.23 -25.92 -15.81
N ASP A 7 3.02 -26.45 -16.05
CA ASP A 7 2.74 -27.89 -16.15
C ASP A 7 3.56 -28.57 -17.27
N VAL A 8 3.73 -27.88 -18.41
CA VAL A 8 4.57 -28.36 -19.54
C VAL A 8 6.06 -28.27 -19.21
N ALA A 9 6.47 -27.43 -18.26
CA ALA A 9 7.85 -27.35 -17.78
C ALA A 9 8.18 -28.48 -16.78
N GLU A 10 7.20 -28.92 -15.98
CA GLU A 10 7.38 -29.98 -14.97
C GLU A 10 7.09 -31.40 -15.51
N GLY A 11 6.23 -31.53 -16.53
CA GLY A 11 5.77 -32.80 -17.08
C GLY A 11 6.52 -33.31 -18.32
N GLY A 12 7.62 -34.03 -18.11
CA GLY A 12 8.02 -35.14 -18.98
C GLY A 12 8.86 -34.84 -20.24
N ASP A 13 9.99 -35.53 -20.30
CA ASP A 13 10.88 -35.80 -21.45
C ASP A 13 11.49 -34.59 -22.18
N GLY A 14 12.69 -34.25 -21.72
CA GLY A 14 13.74 -33.49 -22.39
C GLY A 14 13.40 -32.75 -23.68
N ARG A 15 13.42 -31.42 -23.56
CA ARG A 15 13.65 -30.38 -24.59
C ARG A 15 12.39 -29.81 -25.23
N PHE A 16 11.68 -28.92 -24.53
CA PHE A 16 11.29 -27.61 -25.10
C PHE A 16 10.86 -26.69 -23.95
N PHE A 17 11.82 -26.19 -23.17
CA PHE A 17 11.52 -25.09 -22.27
C PHE A 17 11.21 -23.84 -23.09
N ASN A 18 10.02 -23.29 -22.94
CA ASN A 18 9.67 -22.03 -23.58
C ASN A 18 10.56 -20.93 -23.00
N SER A 19 11.48 -20.39 -23.82
CA SER A 19 12.40 -19.35 -23.38
C SER A 19 11.66 -18.10 -22.90
N VAL A 20 10.47 -17.80 -23.43
CA VAL A 20 9.64 -16.67 -22.98
C VAL A 20 9.09 -16.90 -21.59
N TYR A 21 8.72 -18.14 -21.27
CA TYR A 21 8.31 -18.53 -19.92
C TYR A 21 9.49 -18.41 -18.95
N ILE A 22 10.65 -19.01 -19.28
CA ILE A 22 11.86 -18.93 -18.45
C ILE A 22 12.26 -17.47 -18.18
N MET A 23 12.20 -16.59 -19.19
CA MET A 23 12.55 -15.17 -19.01
C MET A 23 11.61 -14.42 -18.06
N ALA A 24 10.34 -14.79 -18.02
CA ALA A 24 9.36 -14.19 -17.12
C ALA A 24 9.41 -14.81 -15.71
N ASP A 25 9.55 -16.12 -15.62
CA ASP A 25 9.62 -16.87 -14.35
C ASP A 25 10.92 -16.55 -13.57
N SER A 26 12.06 -16.51 -14.27
CA SER A 26 13.34 -16.10 -13.68
C SER A 26 13.39 -14.63 -13.23
N GLY A 27 12.37 -13.82 -13.55
CA GLY A 27 12.36 -12.38 -13.28
C GLY A 27 13.37 -11.56 -14.11
N ALA A 28 14.07 -12.18 -15.06
CA ALA A 28 15.08 -11.51 -15.88
C ALA A 28 14.47 -10.40 -16.74
N ARG A 29 13.38 -10.72 -17.46
CA ARG A 29 12.58 -9.75 -18.23
C ARG A 29 11.30 -10.39 -18.71
N GLY A 30 10.16 -9.84 -18.31
CA GLY A 30 8.87 -10.38 -18.72
C GLY A 30 7.82 -10.15 -17.65
N SER A 31 6.55 -10.14 -18.02
CA SER A 31 5.45 -10.21 -17.05
C SER A 31 4.32 -11.09 -17.60
N LYS A 32 3.48 -11.61 -16.71
CA LYS A 32 2.26 -12.36 -17.08
C LYS A 32 1.40 -11.58 -18.09
N GLN A 33 1.34 -10.25 -17.94
CA GLN A 33 0.62 -9.36 -18.86
C GLN A 33 1.26 -9.28 -20.26
N GLN A 34 2.60 -9.27 -20.35
CA GLN A 34 3.30 -9.28 -21.64
C GLN A 34 3.12 -10.63 -22.35
N ILE A 35 3.20 -11.74 -21.61
CA ILE A 35 2.97 -13.09 -22.16
C ILE A 35 1.53 -13.23 -22.67
N ARG A 36 0.54 -12.72 -21.93
CA ARG A 36 -0.85 -12.68 -22.38
C ARG A 36 -1.00 -11.97 -23.72
N GLN A 37 -0.33 -10.84 -23.95
CA GLN A 37 -0.40 -10.12 -25.22
C GLN A 37 0.33 -10.84 -26.37
N LEU A 38 1.39 -11.59 -26.06
CA LEU A 38 2.17 -12.32 -27.06
C LEU A 38 1.44 -13.54 -27.61
N ALA A 39 0.83 -14.33 -26.72
CA ALA A 39 0.32 -15.66 -27.08
C ALA A 39 -1.16 -15.89 -26.75
N GLY A 40 -1.80 -15.03 -25.94
CA GLY A 40 -3.19 -15.16 -25.55
C GLY A 40 -4.09 -14.23 -26.36
N MET A 41 -4.34 -13.04 -25.80
CA MET A 41 -5.08 -11.98 -26.48
C MET A 41 -4.56 -10.63 -26.00
N ARG A 42 -4.64 -9.60 -26.85
CA ARG A 42 -4.24 -8.25 -26.45
C ARG A 42 -5.25 -7.59 -25.48
N GLY A 43 -6.55 -7.88 -25.63
CA GLY A 43 -7.60 -7.49 -24.70
C GLY A 43 -8.17 -6.08 -24.92
N LEU A 44 -8.66 -5.48 -23.84
CA LEU A 44 -9.32 -4.17 -23.85
C LEU A 44 -8.32 -3.01 -23.82
N MET A 45 -8.65 -1.94 -24.54
CA MET A 45 -7.82 -0.73 -24.66
C MET A 45 -8.54 0.47 -24.04
N ALA A 46 -7.78 1.39 -23.46
CA ALA A 46 -8.33 2.67 -23.00
C ALA A 46 -8.27 3.76 -24.08
N LYS A 47 -9.34 4.55 -24.19
CA LYS A 47 -9.36 5.81 -24.95
C LYS A 47 -8.46 6.86 -24.28
N PRO A 48 -8.09 7.94 -24.99
CA PRO A 48 -7.39 9.06 -24.36
C PRO A 48 -8.17 9.73 -23.22
N SER A 49 -9.50 9.59 -23.17
CA SER A 49 -10.33 10.03 -22.03
C SER A 49 -10.16 9.15 -20.78
N GLY A 50 -9.62 7.94 -20.90
CA GLY A 50 -9.55 6.93 -19.82
C GLY A 50 -10.70 5.92 -19.86
N GLU A 51 -11.74 6.16 -20.66
CA GLU A 51 -12.80 5.17 -20.89
C GLU A 51 -12.27 3.91 -21.57
N ILE A 52 -12.80 2.75 -21.18
CA ILE A 52 -12.46 1.49 -21.83
C ILE A 52 -13.25 1.40 -23.15
N ILE A 53 -12.56 1.04 -24.23
CA ILE A 53 -13.19 0.76 -25.53
C ILE A 53 -13.87 -0.60 -25.43
N GLU A 54 -15.17 -0.63 -25.71
CA GLU A 54 -16.01 -1.83 -25.58
C GLU A 54 -15.61 -2.95 -26.55
N THR A 55 -15.01 -2.60 -27.69
CA THR A 55 -14.54 -3.56 -28.69
C THR A 55 -13.16 -4.11 -28.30
N PRO A 56 -13.04 -5.39 -27.90
CA PRO A 56 -11.76 -5.97 -27.51
C PRO A 56 -10.91 -6.35 -28.73
N ILE A 57 -9.59 -6.37 -28.54
CA ILE A 57 -8.65 -6.98 -29.49
C ILE A 57 -8.49 -8.45 -29.09
N THR A 58 -9.13 -9.34 -29.84
CA THR A 58 -9.12 -10.79 -29.59
C THR A 58 -7.84 -11.46 -30.05
N SER A 59 -7.18 -10.91 -31.07
CA SER A 59 -5.90 -11.39 -31.60
C SER A 59 -4.73 -11.10 -30.66
N ASN A 60 -3.66 -11.87 -30.83
CA ASN A 60 -2.38 -11.69 -30.15
C ASN A 60 -1.27 -11.28 -31.13
N PHE A 61 -0.09 -10.94 -30.62
CA PHE A 61 1.02 -10.50 -31.47
C PHE A 61 1.56 -11.60 -32.41
N ARG A 62 1.39 -12.87 -32.05
CA ARG A 62 1.79 -14.00 -32.91
C ARG A 62 0.84 -14.15 -34.11
N GLU A 63 -0.45 -13.95 -33.91
CA GLU A 63 -1.49 -13.99 -34.95
C GLU A 63 -1.46 -12.75 -35.85
N GLY A 64 -1.04 -11.61 -35.29
CA GLY A 64 -1.03 -10.32 -35.97
C GLY A 64 -2.28 -9.48 -35.64
N LEU A 65 -2.22 -8.20 -35.98
CA LEU A 65 -3.29 -7.24 -35.72
C LEU A 65 -3.82 -6.69 -37.04
N ASP A 66 -5.14 -6.64 -37.19
CA ASP A 66 -5.78 -5.95 -38.30
C ASP A 66 -5.53 -4.44 -38.20
N VAL A 67 -5.68 -3.73 -39.33
CA VAL A 67 -5.48 -2.27 -39.40
C VAL A 67 -6.29 -1.52 -38.34
N LEU A 68 -7.55 -1.92 -38.14
CA LEU A 68 -8.42 -1.31 -37.13
C LEU A 68 -7.95 -1.60 -35.69
N GLN A 69 -7.55 -2.84 -35.39
CA GLN A 69 -7.06 -3.24 -34.08
C GLN A 69 -5.75 -2.54 -33.74
N TYR A 70 -4.84 -2.45 -34.72
CA TYR A 70 -3.60 -1.69 -34.58
C TYR A 70 -3.91 -0.21 -34.32
N PHE A 71 -4.79 0.41 -35.11
CA PHE A 71 -5.18 1.81 -34.95
C PHE A 71 -5.79 2.10 -33.56
N ILE A 72 -6.68 1.22 -33.08
CA ILE A 72 -7.26 1.32 -31.73
C ILE A 72 -6.15 1.29 -30.66
N SER A 73 -5.17 0.39 -30.80
CA SER A 73 -4.06 0.28 -29.85
C SER A 73 -3.15 1.52 -29.80
N THR A 74 -3.08 2.30 -30.88
CA THR A 74 -2.24 3.51 -30.92
C THR A 74 -2.73 4.62 -30.00
N HIS A 75 -4.03 4.69 -29.71
CA HIS A 75 -4.61 5.75 -28.88
C HIS A 75 -4.08 5.68 -27.44
N GLY A 76 -4.17 4.49 -26.83
CA GLY A 76 -3.64 4.24 -25.49
C GLY A 76 -2.12 4.35 -25.43
N ALA A 77 -1.41 3.84 -26.45
CA ALA A 77 0.04 3.93 -26.54
C ALA A 77 0.53 5.38 -26.64
N ARG A 78 -0.08 6.21 -27.51
CA ARG A 78 0.29 7.61 -27.69
C ARG A 78 0.03 8.42 -26.42
N LYS A 79 -1.11 8.21 -25.75
CA LYS A 79 -1.40 8.86 -24.47
C LYS A 79 -0.37 8.46 -23.42
N GLY A 80 -0.07 7.16 -23.28
CA GLY A 80 0.94 6.68 -22.33
C GLY A 80 2.32 7.30 -22.55
N LEU A 81 2.77 7.37 -23.81
CA LEU A 81 4.05 8.01 -24.16
C LEU A 81 4.05 9.53 -23.90
N ALA A 82 2.97 10.21 -24.24
CA ALA A 82 2.83 11.65 -23.98
C ALA A 82 2.77 11.95 -22.48
N ASP A 83 1.99 11.20 -21.71
CA ASP A 83 1.87 11.33 -20.26
C ASP A 83 3.21 11.09 -19.57
N THR A 84 3.98 10.10 -20.00
CA THR A 84 5.34 9.90 -19.48
C THR A 84 6.22 11.11 -19.79
N ALA A 85 6.25 11.59 -21.03
CA ALA A 85 7.07 12.74 -21.39
C ALA A 85 6.71 14.01 -20.59
N LEU A 86 5.43 14.23 -20.31
CA LEU A 86 4.95 15.40 -19.56
C LEU A 86 5.15 15.25 -18.05
N LYS A 87 4.69 14.13 -17.46
CA LYS A 87 4.69 13.94 -16.00
C LYS A 87 6.09 13.75 -15.42
N THR A 88 7.06 13.31 -16.22
CA THR A 88 8.46 13.28 -15.79
C THR A 88 8.96 14.68 -15.41
N ALA A 89 8.50 15.74 -16.09
CA ALA A 89 8.86 17.11 -15.74
C ALA A 89 8.30 17.52 -14.38
N ASP A 90 7.06 17.12 -14.06
CA ASP A 90 6.42 17.41 -12.77
C ASP A 90 7.14 16.71 -11.60
N SER A 91 7.50 15.44 -11.77
CA SER A 91 8.29 14.69 -10.78
C SER A 91 9.68 15.29 -10.55
N GLY A 92 10.35 15.71 -11.63
CA GLY A 92 11.64 16.40 -11.54
C GLY A 92 11.53 17.76 -10.84
N TYR A 93 10.48 18.51 -11.15
CA TYR A 93 10.21 19.80 -10.50
C TYR A 93 9.87 19.65 -9.01
N LEU A 94 9.10 18.61 -8.64
CA LEU A 94 8.85 18.24 -7.25
C LEU A 94 10.17 17.93 -6.53
N THR A 95 11.06 17.14 -7.14
CA THR A 95 12.36 16.79 -6.58
C THR A 95 13.19 18.05 -6.31
N ARG A 96 13.22 19.00 -7.25
CA ARG A 96 13.89 20.29 -7.05
C ARG A 96 13.32 21.05 -5.85
N ARG A 97 11.99 21.12 -5.73
CA ARG A 97 11.34 21.77 -4.58
C ARG A 97 11.62 21.07 -3.24
N LEU A 98 11.67 19.73 -3.24
CA LEU A 98 12.02 18.96 -2.05
C LEU A 98 13.45 19.28 -1.61
N VAL A 99 14.40 19.35 -2.54
CA VAL A 99 15.79 19.72 -2.25
C VAL A 99 15.86 21.16 -1.74
N ASP A 100 15.18 22.11 -2.38
CA ASP A 100 15.17 23.53 -1.96
C ASP A 100 14.73 23.69 -0.49
N VAL A 101 13.76 22.88 -0.03
CA VAL A 101 13.25 22.92 1.35
C VAL A 101 14.14 22.13 2.32
N ALA A 102 14.72 21.02 1.88
CA ALA A 102 15.44 20.08 2.75
C ALA A 102 16.96 20.30 2.82
N GLN A 103 17.56 21.13 1.96
CA GLN A 103 19.02 21.28 1.86
C GLN A 103 19.71 21.70 3.17
N ASP A 104 19.02 22.44 4.05
CA ASP A 104 19.57 22.91 5.33
C ASP A 104 19.53 21.83 6.43
N VAL A 105 18.95 20.66 6.15
CA VAL A 105 18.86 19.53 7.07
C VAL A 105 20.14 18.70 7.00
N ILE A 106 21.08 19.02 7.88
CA ILE A 106 22.39 18.36 8.03
C ILE A 106 22.50 17.74 9.42
N ILE A 107 23.22 16.62 9.55
CA ILE A 107 23.54 16.06 10.87
C ILE A 107 24.56 16.95 11.57
N SER A 108 24.14 17.66 12.62
CA SER A 108 24.92 18.74 13.25
C SER A 108 25.53 18.38 14.60
N GLU A 109 24.91 17.45 15.33
CA GLU A 109 25.33 17.03 16.66
C GLU A 109 25.01 15.54 16.90
N ILE A 110 25.59 14.94 17.94
CA ILE A 110 25.39 13.50 18.22
C ILE A 110 24.04 13.25 18.90
N ASP A 111 23.69 14.08 19.89
CA ASP A 111 22.46 13.96 20.67
C ASP A 111 21.93 15.35 21.04
N CYS A 112 20.65 15.60 20.76
CA CYS A 112 19.96 16.84 21.14
C CYS A 112 19.35 16.79 22.55
N GLY A 113 19.41 15.64 23.23
CA GLY A 113 18.85 15.43 24.57
C GLY A 113 17.32 15.43 24.63
N THR A 114 16.62 15.36 23.49
CA THR A 114 15.16 15.28 23.48
C THR A 114 14.67 14.03 24.20
N LEU A 115 13.65 14.22 25.04
CA LEU A 115 12.88 13.16 25.70
C LEU A 115 11.59 12.85 24.93
N ASP A 116 11.37 13.51 23.79
CA ASP A 116 10.24 13.26 22.91
C ASP A 116 10.62 12.37 21.74
N GLY A 117 9.70 11.46 21.41
CA GLY A 117 9.82 10.53 20.30
C GLY A 117 8.46 10.05 19.83
N ILE A 118 8.46 9.25 18.78
CA ILE A 118 7.26 8.72 18.14
C ILE A 118 7.06 7.25 18.51
N GLU A 119 5.80 6.83 18.58
CA GLU A 119 5.44 5.43 18.77
C GLU A 119 5.39 4.73 17.41
N SER A 120 6.24 3.72 17.21
CA SER A 120 6.24 2.88 16.00
C SER A 120 5.46 1.59 16.25
N LYS A 121 4.64 1.18 15.27
CA LYS A 121 3.77 -0.01 15.29
C LYS A 121 3.80 -0.71 13.95
N ALA A 122 3.49 -2.00 13.88
CA ALA A 122 3.26 -2.65 12.60
C ALA A 122 2.15 -1.93 11.80
N ILE A 123 2.30 -1.82 10.48
CA ILE A 123 1.25 -1.30 9.60
C ILE A 123 0.39 -2.48 9.18
N VAL A 124 -0.83 -2.52 9.70
CA VAL A 124 -1.83 -3.55 9.40
C VAL A 124 -2.93 -2.91 8.57
N GLU A 125 -3.15 -3.44 7.37
CA GLU A 125 -4.25 -3.04 6.49
C GLU A 125 -5.04 -4.28 6.11
N SER A 126 -6.34 -4.28 6.42
CA SER A 126 -7.25 -5.36 6.05
C SER A 126 -6.83 -6.76 6.55
N GLY A 127 -6.29 -6.82 7.78
CA GLY A 127 -5.84 -8.06 8.41
C GLY A 127 -4.54 -8.63 7.84
N GLU A 128 -3.90 -7.96 6.88
CA GLU A 128 -2.53 -8.25 6.47
C GLU A 128 -1.57 -7.26 7.09
N ILE A 129 -0.47 -7.79 7.61
CA ILE A 129 0.67 -6.97 8.02
C ILE A 129 1.38 -6.54 6.73
N ILE A 130 1.20 -5.29 6.31
CA ILE A 130 1.91 -4.70 5.16
C ILE A 130 3.38 -4.54 5.50
N GLU A 131 3.65 -3.97 6.68
CA GLU A 131 5.00 -3.74 7.16
C GLU A 131 5.08 -4.16 8.64
N PRO A 132 5.90 -5.18 8.97
CA PRO A 132 6.04 -5.62 10.35
C PRO A 132 6.75 -4.57 11.20
N LEU A 133 6.60 -4.64 12.52
CA LEU A 133 7.25 -3.70 13.44
C LEU A 133 8.77 -3.73 13.27
N ARG A 134 9.36 -4.93 13.13
CA ARG A 134 10.78 -5.17 12.85
C ARG A 134 11.33 -4.23 11.76
N ASP A 135 10.72 -4.20 10.59
CA ASP A 135 11.25 -3.46 9.44
C ASP A 135 11.16 -1.94 9.67
N ARG A 136 10.17 -1.48 10.44
CA ARG A 136 10.01 -0.05 10.77
C ARG A 136 11.00 0.47 11.81
N ILE A 137 11.51 -0.42 12.67
CA ILE A 137 12.39 -0.02 13.79
C ILE A 137 13.88 -0.22 13.49
N ILE A 138 14.24 -1.06 12.51
CA ILE A 138 15.64 -1.28 12.12
C ILE A 138 16.32 0.05 11.78
N GLY A 139 17.52 0.24 12.32
CA GLY A 139 18.34 1.44 12.13
C GLY A 139 17.85 2.67 12.89
N ARG A 140 16.79 2.57 13.71
CA ARG A 140 16.34 3.66 14.59
C ARG A 140 16.97 3.55 15.97
N VAL A 141 16.88 4.62 16.76
CA VAL A 141 17.36 4.66 18.14
C VAL A 141 16.17 4.64 19.09
N ILE A 142 16.24 3.78 20.11
CA ILE A 142 15.23 3.64 21.14
C ILE A 142 15.25 4.86 22.06
N LEU A 143 14.06 5.37 22.41
CA LEU A 143 13.93 6.47 23.37
C LEU A 143 13.84 5.96 24.81
N GLU A 144 13.03 4.93 25.05
CA GLU A 144 12.75 4.35 26.37
C GLU A 144 13.13 2.87 26.39
N ALA A 145 13.66 2.39 27.52
CA ALA A 145 14.05 0.98 27.64
C ALA A 145 12.87 0.05 27.31
N VAL A 146 13.15 -0.96 26.48
CA VAL A 146 12.16 -1.94 26.04
C VAL A 146 12.28 -3.16 26.95
N HIS A 147 11.18 -3.50 27.60
CA HIS A 147 11.10 -4.65 28.51
C HIS A 147 10.28 -5.76 27.87
N ASP A 148 10.68 -7.00 28.12
CA ASP A 148 9.90 -8.18 27.77
C ASP A 148 8.64 -8.23 28.67
N PRO A 149 7.43 -8.31 28.08
CA PRO A 149 6.18 -8.35 28.82
C PRO A 149 5.98 -9.63 29.66
N PHE A 150 6.70 -10.71 29.41
CA PHE A 150 6.53 -12.00 30.09
C PHE A 150 7.45 -12.17 31.31
N ASN A 151 8.75 -11.88 31.17
CA ASN A 151 9.75 -12.05 32.24
C ASN A 151 10.18 -10.72 32.90
N GLY A 152 9.88 -9.56 32.28
CA GLY A 152 10.28 -8.23 32.77
C GLY A 152 11.76 -7.87 32.53
N GLU A 153 12.51 -8.70 31.81
CA GLU A 153 13.91 -8.44 31.46
C GLU A 153 14.02 -7.29 30.47
N VAL A 154 15.14 -6.58 30.51
CA VAL A 154 15.43 -5.48 29.59
C VAL A 154 15.95 -6.07 28.29
N ILE A 155 15.16 -5.98 27.22
CA ILE A 155 15.58 -6.37 25.87
C ILE A 155 16.53 -5.33 25.29
N ALA A 156 16.20 -4.05 25.47
CA ALA A 156 17.00 -2.96 24.93
C ALA A 156 17.03 -1.76 25.87
N GLU A 157 18.23 -1.21 26.09
CA GLU A 157 18.40 0.02 26.87
C GLU A 157 18.01 1.27 26.08
N ALA A 158 17.66 2.34 26.79
CA ALA A 158 17.41 3.64 26.19
C ALA A 158 18.64 4.16 25.44
N ASN A 159 18.42 4.84 24.30
CA ASN A 159 19.45 5.34 23.38
C ASN A 159 20.29 4.29 22.65
N THR A 160 19.82 3.04 22.61
CA THR A 160 20.45 1.97 21.82
C THR A 160 19.95 2.02 20.37
N GLU A 161 20.87 1.85 19.42
CA GLU A 161 20.54 1.67 18.01
C GLU A 161 19.99 0.27 17.77
N ILE A 162 18.87 0.16 17.05
CA ILE A 162 18.21 -1.09 16.75
C ILE A 162 18.86 -1.73 15.52
N GLY A 163 19.63 -2.79 15.76
CA GLY A 163 20.09 -3.69 14.71
C GLY A 163 19.04 -4.75 14.33
N GLU A 164 19.39 -5.58 13.35
CA GLU A 164 18.56 -6.65 12.80
C GLU A 164 18.23 -7.73 13.84
N ASP A 165 19.21 -8.11 14.67
CA ASP A 165 19.06 -9.10 15.73
C ASP A 165 18.12 -8.56 16.82
N LEU A 166 18.38 -7.34 17.31
CA LEU A 166 17.57 -6.70 18.34
C LEU A 166 16.13 -6.45 17.88
N ALA A 167 15.94 -6.05 16.62
CA ALA A 167 14.61 -5.89 16.05
C ALA A 167 13.83 -7.22 15.99
N SER A 168 14.54 -8.33 15.77
CA SER A 168 13.93 -9.66 15.73
C SER A 168 13.55 -10.12 17.14
N GLU A 169 14.40 -9.88 18.14
CA GLU A 169 14.10 -10.15 19.55
C GLU A 169 12.88 -9.35 20.05
N ILE A 170 12.81 -8.06 19.71
CA ILE A 170 11.65 -7.20 20.04
C ILE A 170 10.36 -7.74 19.40
N GLN A 171 10.43 -8.22 18.16
CA GLN A 171 9.29 -8.79 17.46
C GLN A 171 8.86 -10.13 18.07
N GLU A 172 9.80 -11.00 18.43
CA GLU A 172 9.56 -12.31 19.04
C GLU A 172 9.00 -12.20 20.46
N ALA A 173 9.42 -11.18 21.22
CA ALA A 173 8.86 -10.84 22.53
C ALA A 173 7.38 -10.40 22.47
N GLY A 174 6.80 -10.23 21.27
CA GLY A 174 5.39 -9.88 21.09
C GLY A 174 5.07 -8.43 21.45
N ILE A 175 6.04 -7.53 21.31
CA ILE A 175 5.89 -6.11 21.62
C ILE A 175 5.15 -5.42 20.47
N GLU A 176 4.02 -4.79 20.78
CA GLU A 176 3.17 -4.15 19.76
C GLU A 176 3.65 -2.75 19.35
N LYS A 177 4.34 -2.06 20.27
CA LYS A 177 4.71 -0.66 20.11
C LYS A 177 6.03 -0.33 20.77
N VAL A 178 6.85 0.46 20.09
CA VAL A 178 8.16 0.91 20.59
C VAL A 178 8.28 2.41 20.43
N ARG A 179 8.72 3.11 21.48
CA ARG A 179 9.04 4.54 21.40
C ARG A 179 10.45 4.72 20.83
N ILE A 180 10.52 5.31 19.65
CA ILE A 180 11.78 5.60 18.95
C ILE A 180 12.01 7.10 18.87
N ARG A 181 13.29 7.49 18.80
CA ARG A 181 13.66 8.86 18.46
C ARG A 181 13.33 9.14 17.00
N SER A 182 12.96 10.37 16.71
CA SER A 182 12.57 10.79 15.37
C SER A 182 13.18 12.13 15.00
N VAL A 183 13.39 12.32 13.71
CA VAL A 183 13.76 13.60 13.11
C VAL A 183 12.71 14.68 13.39
N LEU A 184 11.42 14.30 13.51
CA LEU A 184 10.32 15.23 13.77
C LEU A 184 10.31 15.80 15.19
N THR A 185 10.83 15.05 16.17
CA THR A 185 10.86 15.44 17.59
C THR A 185 12.25 15.90 18.03
N CYS A 186 13.15 16.13 17.07
CA CYS A 186 14.52 16.54 17.34
C CYS A 186 14.56 17.98 17.89
N ALA A 187 15.22 18.17 19.03
CA ALA A 187 15.37 19.48 19.68
C ALA A 187 16.60 20.28 19.17
N SER A 188 17.26 19.82 18.10
CA SER A 188 18.43 20.51 17.56
C SER A 188 18.05 21.87 16.96
N ARG A 189 18.86 22.91 17.21
CA ARG A 189 18.58 24.27 16.72
C ARG A 189 18.78 24.43 15.21
N ARG A 190 19.69 23.64 14.63
CA ARG A 190 20.02 23.66 13.20
C ARG A 190 20.30 22.24 12.76
N GLY A 191 19.59 21.78 11.74
CA GLY A 191 19.70 20.41 11.27
C GLY A 191 19.09 19.41 12.26
N VAL A 192 19.71 18.24 12.37
CA VAL A 192 19.20 17.10 13.14
C VAL A 192 20.36 16.42 13.87
N CYS A 193 20.10 15.81 15.03
CA CYS A 193 21.12 15.03 15.71
C CYS A 193 21.23 13.59 15.18
N ALA A 194 22.42 12.99 15.30
CA ALA A 194 22.70 11.64 14.82
C ALA A 194 21.76 10.59 15.40
N ARG A 195 21.46 10.67 16.71
CA ARG A 195 20.55 9.73 17.37
C ARG A 195 19.07 9.87 16.96
N CYS A 196 18.61 11.06 16.57
CA CYS A 196 17.24 11.23 16.07
C CYS A 196 17.08 10.70 14.64
N TYR A 197 18.16 10.69 13.86
CA TYR A 197 18.17 10.11 12.52
C TYR A 197 18.35 8.59 12.58
N GLY A 198 19.41 8.12 13.26
CA GLY A 198 19.78 6.72 13.40
C GLY A 198 20.85 6.29 12.40
N ARG A 199 20.64 5.13 11.77
CA ARG A 199 21.55 4.48 10.83
C ARG A 199 21.50 5.13 9.46
N ASP A 200 22.67 5.31 8.86
CA ASP A 200 22.81 5.58 7.44
C ASP A 200 22.57 4.30 6.64
N LEU A 201 21.52 4.29 5.83
CA LEU A 201 21.13 3.14 5.02
C LEU A 201 22.15 2.83 3.90
N ALA A 202 23.04 3.77 3.55
CA ALA A 202 24.07 3.54 2.54
C ALA A 202 25.30 2.83 3.11
N THR A 203 25.67 3.10 4.36
CA THR A 203 26.88 2.57 5.00
C THR A 203 26.60 1.49 6.05
N GLY A 204 25.35 1.39 6.52
CA GLY A 204 24.94 0.44 7.54
C GLY A 204 25.39 0.80 8.97
N LYS A 205 25.94 2.00 9.17
CA LYS A 205 26.44 2.48 10.46
C LYS A 205 25.63 3.69 10.94
N LEU A 206 25.76 4.06 12.21
CA LEU A 206 25.23 5.32 12.73
C LEU A 206 25.74 6.50 11.88
N VAL A 207 24.87 7.47 11.58
CA VAL A 207 25.23 8.62 10.75
C VAL A 207 26.39 9.43 11.32
N GLU A 208 27.26 9.90 10.42
CA GLU A 208 28.36 10.79 10.74
C GLU A 208 27.91 12.27 10.75
N LEU A 209 28.63 13.09 11.52
CA LEU A 209 28.43 14.53 11.54
C LEU A 209 28.77 15.13 10.18
N GLY A 210 27.92 16.04 9.69
CA GLY A 210 28.07 16.69 8.40
C GLY A 210 27.34 16.00 7.25
N LEU A 211 26.68 14.86 7.47
CA LEU A 211 25.85 14.20 6.46
C LEU A 211 24.68 15.09 6.04
N ALA A 212 24.52 15.33 4.74
CA ALA A 212 23.42 16.10 4.15
C ALA A 212 22.12 15.27 4.07
N ALA A 213 21.59 14.89 5.23
CA ALA A 213 20.43 14.03 5.38
C ALA A 213 19.20 14.49 4.57
N GLY A 214 18.96 15.81 4.50
CA GLY A 214 17.82 16.35 3.76
C GLY A 214 17.93 16.20 2.24
N VAL A 215 19.13 16.39 1.68
CA VAL A 215 19.36 16.18 0.24
C VAL A 215 19.19 14.70 -0.13
N ILE A 216 19.72 13.80 0.71
CA ILE A 216 19.56 12.36 0.55
C ILE A 216 18.07 11.99 0.58
N ALA A 217 17.33 12.45 1.60
CA ALA A 217 15.90 12.17 1.72
C ALA A 217 15.08 12.70 0.53
N ALA A 218 15.37 13.90 0.05
CA ALA A 218 14.71 14.47 -1.13
C ALA A 218 14.94 13.63 -2.39
N GLN A 219 16.17 13.13 -2.59
CA GLN A 219 16.51 12.25 -3.71
C GLN A 219 15.85 10.87 -3.58
N SER A 220 15.83 10.29 -2.38
CA SER A 220 15.18 9.01 -2.10
C SER A 220 13.66 9.03 -2.32
N ILE A 221 13.04 10.22 -2.34
CA ILE A 221 11.63 10.39 -2.74
C ILE A 221 11.53 10.69 -4.24
N GLY A 222 12.37 11.59 -4.74
CA GLY A 222 12.28 12.12 -6.10
C GLY A 222 12.63 11.14 -7.20
N GLU A 223 13.71 10.37 -7.05
CA GLU A 223 14.16 9.39 -8.06
C GLU A 223 13.14 8.27 -8.23
N PRO A 224 12.65 7.60 -7.17
CA PRO A 224 11.61 6.57 -7.31
C PRO A 224 10.30 7.15 -7.84
N GLY A 225 9.91 8.34 -7.40
CA GLY A 225 8.70 9.01 -7.91
C GLY A 225 8.76 9.25 -9.42
N THR A 226 9.91 9.73 -9.91
CA THR A 226 10.14 9.91 -11.35
C THR A 226 10.14 8.57 -12.08
N GLN A 227 10.77 7.53 -11.50
CA GLN A 227 10.80 6.19 -12.08
C GLN A 227 9.40 5.57 -12.19
N LEU A 228 8.55 5.71 -11.16
CA LEU A 228 7.17 5.22 -11.18
C LEU A 228 6.35 5.92 -12.28
N THR A 229 6.51 7.23 -12.46
CA THR A 229 5.85 7.94 -13.56
C THR A 229 6.31 7.48 -14.95
N MET A 230 7.55 7.02 -15.09
CA MET A 230 8.03 6.44 -16.35
C MET A 230 7.53 5.01 -16.57
N ARG A 231 7.56 4.15 -15.55
CA ARG A 231 7.22 2.72 -15.67
C ARG A 231 5.72 2.46 -15.80
N THR A 232 4.86 3.18 -15.08
CA THR A 232 3.43 2.85 -15.00
C THR A 232 2.66 3.18 -16.27
N PHE A 233 3.03 4.22 -17.02
CA PHE A 233 2.29 4.67 -18.21
C PHE A 233 2.75 4.02 -19.52
N HIS A 234 3.87 3.29 -19.50
CA HIS A 234 4.43 2.62 -20.67
C HIS A 234 3.84 1.23 -20.96
N ILE A 235 2.92 0.73 -20.13
CA ILE A 235 2.30 -0.60 -20.30
C ILE A 235 1.21 -0.60 -21.41
N GLY A 236 1.13 0.49 -22.19
CA GLY A 236 0.56 0.45 -23.55
C GLY A 236 -0.96 0.32 -23.63
N GLY A 237 -1.70 1.03 -22.77
CA GLY A 237 -3.15 1.17 -22.89
C GLY A 237 -3.97 -0.09 -22.62
N THR A 238 -3.33 -1.22 -22.26
CA THR A 238 -4.05 -2.42 -21.83
C THR A 238 -4.69 -2.19 -20.47
N ALA A 239 -6.01 -2.22 -20.43
CA ALA A 239 -6.77 -2.09 -19.20
C ALA A 239 -6.71 -3.42 -18.45
N SER A 240 -5.89 -3.49 -17.40
CA SER A 240 -5.97 -4.56 -16.42
C SER A 240 -7.10 -4.20 -15.44
N ARG A 241 -8.15 -5.03 -15.38
CA ARG A 241 -9.08 -4.97 -14.24
C ARG A 241 -8.27 -5.31 -12.99
N VAL A 242 -7.99 -4.31 -12.16
CA VAL A 242 -7.80 -4.56 -10.74
C VAL A 242 -9.15 -5.08 -10.28
N SER A 243 -9.21 -6.34 -9.85
CA SER A 243 -10.41 -6.90 -9.24
C SER A 243 -10.71 -6.03 -8.02
N GLN A 244 -11.70 -5.14 -8.11
CA GLN A 244 -12.11 -4.39 -6.94
C GLN A 244 -12.76 -5.39 -5.99
N GLN A 245 -12.11 -5.64 -4.86
CA GLN A 245 -12.70 -6.41 -3.78
C GLN A 245 -13.98 -5.69 -3.35
N SER A 246 -15.10 -6.41 -3.42
CA SER A 246 -16.43 -5.95 -2.99
C SER A 246 -16.82 -6.51 -1.62
N THR A 247 -15.98 -7.40 -1.08
CA THR A 247 -16.18 -8.10 0.18
C THR A 247 -14.91 -8.06 1.02
N LEU A 248 -15.08 -7.96 2.34
CA LEU A 248 -14.04 -8.19 3.33
C LEU A 248 -14.40 -9.45 4.11
N GLU A 249 -13.45 -10.37 4.21
CA GLU A 249 -13.55 -11.62 4.95
C GLU A 249 -12.54 -11.64 6.09
N SER A 250 -12.94 -12.21 7.23
CA SER A 250 -12.06 -12.42 8.38
C SER A 250 -11.03 -13.49 8.05
N LYS A 251 -9.75 -13.28 8.36
CA LYS A 251 -8.71 -14.32 8.17
C LYS A 251 -8.50 -15.13 9.44
N HIS A 252 -8.80 -14.54 10.58
CA HIS A 252 -8.62 -15.14 11.90
C HIS A 252 -9.95 -15.22 12.66
N ALA A 253 -10.00 -16.14 13.62
CA ALA A 253 -11.08 -16.19 14.59
C ALA A 253 -10.89 -15.10 15.65
N GLY A 254 -11.98 -14.50 16.11
CA GLY A 254 -11.97 -13.49 17.16
C GLY A 254 -13.33 -12.83 17.35
N THR A 255 -13.39 -11.80 18.18
CA THR A 255 -14.60 -11.02 18.44
C THR A 255 -14.55 -9.71 17.66
N ALA A 256 -15.58 -9.44 16.86
CA ALA A 256 -15.70 -8.19 16.10
C ALA A 256 -15.99 -7.00 17.02
N ARG A 257 -15.25 -5.92 16.85
CA ARG A 257 -15.42 -4.67 17.59
C ARG A 257 -15.45 -3.47 16.66
N TYR A 258 -16.41 -2.58 16.86
CA TYR A 258 -16.49 -1.33 16.11
C TYR A 258 -15.67 -0.23 16.79
N GLU A 259 -14.82 0.45 16.02
CA GLU A 259 -14.13 1.65 16.46
C GLU A 259 -14.58 2.87 15.65
N GLY A 260 -15.27 3.78 16.33
CA GLY A 260 -15.70 5.05 15.74
C GLY A 260 -16.66 4.88 14.55
N VAL A 261 -17.43 3.79 14.48
CA VAL A 261 -18.36 3.50 13.39
C VAL A 261 -19.74 4.07 13.69
N GLN A 262 -20.34 4.76 12.74
CA GLN A 262 -21.74 5.18 12.79
C GLN A 262 -22.56 4.30 11.85
N LEU A 263 -23.67 3.77 12.36
CA LEU A 263 -24.49 2.76 11.69
C LEU A 263 -25.94 3.19 11.59
N VAL A 264 -26.57 2.83 10.47
CA VAL A 264 -28.02 2.91 10.28
C VAL A 264 -28.54 1.51 10.01
N GLU A 265 -29.58 1.12 10.73
CA GLU A 265 -30.29 -0.14 10.49
C GLU A 265 -31.37 0.07 9.42
N LYS A 266 -31.27 -0.67 8.31
CA LYS A 266 -32.33 -0.72 7.29
C LYS A 266 -33.56 -1.47 7.81
N LYS A 267 -34.69 -1.32 7.12
CA LYS A 267 -35.92 -2.10 7.40
C LYS A 267 -35.69 -3.62 7.35
N ASP A 268 -34.70 -4.05 6.56
CA ASP A 268 -34.31 -5.45 6.40
C ASP A 268 -33.31 -5.93 7.46
N ARG A 269 -33.09 -5.17 8.54
CA ARG A 269 -32.13 -5.44 9.63
C ARG A 269 -30.65 -5.50 9.23
N SER A 270 -30.32 -5.07 8.00
CA SER A 270 -28.94 -4.87 7.57
C SER A 270 -28.37 -3.57 8.15
N LEU A 271 -27.15 -3.64 8.67
CA LEU A 271 -26.43 -2.50 9.23
C LEU A 271 -25.62 -1.84 8.12
N VAL A 272 -25.74 -0.52 7.97
CA VAL A 272 -25.03 0.23 6.94
C VAL A 272 -24.17 1.32 7.55
N VAL A 273 -22.92 1.39 7.11
CA VAL A 273 -21.94 2.38 7.57
C VAL A 273 -22.22 3.75 6.96
N ILE A 274 -22.32 4.78 7.77
CA ILE A 274 -22.60 6.17 7.34
C ILE A 274 -21.44 7.14 7.57
N ASN A 275 -20.28 6.66 8.02
CA ASN A 275 -19.10 7.49 8.18
C ASN A 275 -17.87 6.89 7.48
N ARG A 276 -16.91 7.74 7.11
CA ARG A 276 -15.71 7.35 6.34
C ARG A 276 -14.49 7.00 7.18
N THR A 277 -14.58 7.25 8.49
CA THR A 277 -13.46 7.13 9.44
C THR A 277 -13.63 5.95 10.39
N GLY A 278 -14.71 5.17 10.26
CA GLY A 278 -14.95 4.00 11.10
C GLY A 278 -14.05 2.83 10.72
N SER A 279 -13.61 2.06 11.71
CA SER A 279 -12.89 0.81 11.50
C SER A 279 -13.55 -0.36 12.24
N LEU A 280 -13.52 -1.53 11.62
CA LEU A 280 -13.88 -2.81 12.22
C LEU A 280 -12.60 -3.52 12.65
N VAL A 281 -12.53 -3.90 13.92
CA VAL A 281 -11.37 -4.58 14.50
C VAL A 281 -11.78 -5.98 14.95
N ILE A 282 -10.99 -6.99 14.63
CA ILE A 282 -11.18 -8.35 15.15
C ILE A 282 -10.20 -8.54 16.31
N GLN A 283 -10.72 -8.77 17.51
CA GLN A 283 -9.93 -8.94 18.73
C GLN A 283 -9.82 -10.43 19.11
N ASP A 284 -8.65 -10.83 19.62
CA ASP A 284 -8.45 -12.15 20.24
C ASP A 284 -9.16 -12.23 21.61
N SER A 285 -9.28 -13.43 22.16
CA SER A 285 -9.75 -13.74 23.52
C SER A 285 -9.06 -12.95 24.65
N LYS A 286 -7.86 -12.40 24.38
CA LYS A 286 -7.08 -11.55 25.28
C LYS A 286 -7.25 -10.04 25.03
N GLY A 287 -8.18 -9.63 24.17
CA GLY A 287 -8.43 -8.22 23.81
C GLY A 287 -7.38 -7.58 22.91
N ARG A 288 -6.53 -8.39 22.24
CA ARG A 288 -5.51 -7.91 21.29
C ARG A 288 -6.11 -7.77 19.89
N ASP A 289 -5.84 -6.65 19.24
CA ASP A 289 -6.26 -6.40 17.85
C ASP A 289 -5.48 -7.33 16.91
N ARG A 290 -6.16 -8.27 16.26
CA ARG A 290 -5.57 -9.14 15.23
C ARG A 290 -5.71 -8.55 13.84
N GLU A 291 -6.89 -8.01 13.54
CA GLU A 291 -7.21 -7.47 12.23
C GLU A 291 -7.88 -6.13 12.39
N ARG A 292 -7.58 -5.21 11.47
CA ARG A 292 -8.19 -3.89 11.40
C ARG A 292 -8.57 -3.60 9.97
N TYR A 293 -9.85 -3.36 9.76
CA TYR A 293 -10.46 -3.06 8.47
C TYR A 293 -11.03 -1.65 8.50
N GLN A 294 -10.62 -0.81 7.56
CA GLN A 294 -11.25 0.49 7.38
C GLN A 294 -12.59 0.30 6.66
N LEU A 295 -13.66 0.85 7.21
CA LEU A 295 -14.99 0.70 6.64
C LEU A 295 -15.28 1.77 5.59
N VAL A 296 -15.91 1.34 4.49
CA VAL A 296 -16.33 2.23 3.41
C VAL A 296 -17.72 2.76 3.70
N TYR A 297 -17.98 4.03 3.35
CA TYR A 297 -19.31 4.63 3.45
C TYR A 297 -20.30 3.86 2.57
N GLY A 298 -21.46 3.51 3.12
CA GLY A 298 -22.50 2.75 2.45
C GLY A 298 -22.27 1.24 2.42
N ALA A 299 -21.20 0.74 3.05
CA ALA A 299 -20.97 -0.68 3.17
C ALA A 299 -21.97 -1.35 4.11
N ASN A 300 -22.46 -2.53 3.73
CA ASN A 300 -23.32 -3.36 4.55
C ASN A 300 -22.45 -4.23 5.47
N LEU A 301 -22.64 -4.10 6.78
CA LEU A 301 -22.01 -4.94 7.80
C LEU A 301 -22.85 -6.20 8.02
N GLN A 302 -22.18 -7.34 7.94
CA GLN A 302 -22.77 -8.67 8.17
C GLN A 302 -22.57 -9.16 9.62
N VAL A 303 -21.60 -8.58 10.34
CA VAL A 303 -21.28 -8.89 11.74
C VAL A 303 -21.71 -7.76 12.65
N ARG A 304 -22.15 -8.08 13.88
CA ARG A 304 -22.51 -7.12 14.94
C ARG A 304 -21.33 -6.84 15.89
N ASP A 305 -21.39 -5.72 16.60
CA ASP A 305 -20.42 -5.40 17.67
C ASP A 305 -20.48 -6.45 18.78
N GLY A 306 -19.33 -6.99 19.16
CA GLY A 306 -19.19 -8.06 20.15
C GLY A 306 -19.54 -9.46 19.64
N GLN A 307 -19.76 -9.65 18.33
CA GLN A 307 -20.04 -10.97 17.76
C GLN A 307 -18.75 -11.76 17.53
N ASP A 308 -18.77 -13.06 17.86
CA ASP A 308 -17.69 -13.98 17.50
C ASP A 308 -17.69 -14.28 15.99
N VAL A 309 -16.51 -14.24 15.40
CA VAL A 309 -16.26 -14.38 13.97
C VAL A 309 -15.35 -15.58 13.73
N GLU A 310 -15.71 -16.39 12.73
CA GLU A 310 -14.90 -17.50 12.26
C GLU A 310 -14.00 -17.10 11.07
N PRO A 311 -12.84 -17.78 10.87
CA PRO A 311 -12.01 -17.57 9.68
C PRO A 311 -12.81 -17.85 8.39
N GLY A 312 -12.72 -16.96 7.42
CA GLY A 312 -13.45 -17.00 6.16
C GLY A 312 -14.86 -16.39 6.23
N GLN A 313 -15.32 -15.92 7.38
CA GLN A 313 -16.62 -15.26 7.49
C GLN A 313 -16.59 -13.87 6.85
N THR A 314 -17.55 -13.58 5.98
CA THR A 314 -17.73 -12.25 5.39
C THR A 314 -18.14 -11.25 6.46
N LEU A 315 -17.33 -10.20 6.61
CA LEU A 315 -17.52 -9.12 7.59
C LEU A 315 -18.34 -7.97 7.00
N VAL A 316 -17.99 -7.57 5.78
CA VAL A 316 -18.49 -6.36 5.12
C VAL A 316 -18.66 -6.62 3.63
N GLU A 317 -19.73 -6.09 3.06
CA GLU A 317 -20.00 -6.13 1.62
C GLU A 317 -20.41 -4.75 1.13
N TRP A 318 -19.87 -4.31 -0.01
CA TRP A 318 -20.29 -3.07 -0.65
C TRP A 318 -20.27 -3.21 -2.17
N ASP A 319 -21.06 -2.37 -2.84
CA ASP A 319 -21.03 -2.25 -4.28
C ASP A 319 -19.96 -1.23 -4.70
N PRO A 320 -18.88 -1.63 -5.39
CA PRO A 320 -17.83 -0.73 -5.83
C PRO A 320 -18.28 0.26 -6.92
N TYR A 321 -19.43 0.03 -7.57
CA TYR A 321 -19.92 0.85 -8.67
C TYR A 321 -21.03 1.83 -8.26
N THR A 322 -21.55 1.72 -7.04
CA THR A 322 -22.69 2.54 -6.60
C THR A 322 -22.27 3.54 -5.53
N PHE A 323 -22.34 4.83 -5.86
CA PHE A 323 -22.25 5.90 -4.86
C PHE A 323 -23.59 6.05 -4.15
N SER A 324 -23.73 5.40 -3.00
CA SER A 324 -24.93 5.54 -2.17
C SER A 324 -24.87 6.86 -1.40
N ILE A 325 -25.96 7.65 -1.40
CA ILE A 325 -26.16 8.77 -0.48
C ILE A 325 -27.22 8.33 0.51
N LEU A 326 -26.85 8.19 1.78
CA LEU A 326 -27.72 7.65 2.82
C LEU A 326 -28.13 8.75 3.80
N THR A 327 -29.33 8.61 4.35
CA THR A 327 -29.84 9.49 5.41
C THR A 327 -29.86 8.74 6.74
N GLU A 328 -29.55 9.45 7.82
CA GLU A 328 -29.63 8.94 9.19
C GLU A 328 -31.08 8.91 9.70
N GLN A 329 -31.97 9.69 9.08
CA GLN A 329 -33.33 9.94 9.58
C GLN A 329 -34.40 9.31 8.68
N SER A 330 -35.44 8.80 9.32
CA SER A 330 -36.66 8.38 8.61
C SER A 330 -37.52 9.59 8.26
N GLY A 331 -37.97 9.68 7.00
CA GLY A 331 -38.80 10.78 6.55
C GLY A 331 -39.25 10.65 5.10
N ALA A 332 -40.00 11.65 4.62
CA ALA A 332 -40.35 11.77 3.21
C ALA A 332 -39.20 12.44 2.45
N VAL A 333 -38.79 11.85 1.32
CA VAL A 333 -37.78 12.43 0.44
C VAL A 333 -38.36 13.67 -0.22
N LYS A 334 -37.64 14.79 -0.14
CA LYS A 334 -37.99 16.03 -0.83
C LYS A 334 -36.78 16.52 -1.61
N PHE A 335 -36.96 16.72 -2.91
CA PHE A 335 -35.97 17.40 -3.72
C PHE A 335 -36.00 18.90 -3.40
N LYS A 336 -34.83 19.47 -3.16
CA LYS A 336 -34.64 20.91 -2.95
C LYS A 336 -33.64 21.39 -4.00
N ASP A 337 -33.94 22.51 -4.62
CA ASP A 337 -33.07 23.15 -5.61
C ASP A 337 -32.79 22.29 -6.87
N ILE A 338 -33.74 21.40 -7.22
CA ILE A 338 -33.76 20.63 -8.48
C ILE A 338 -34.91 21.15 -9.34
N ILE A 339 -34.62 21.50 -10.59
CA ILE A 339 -35.61 21.86 -11.61
C ILE A 339 -35.62 20.73 -12.64
N GLU A 340 -36.78 20.12 -12.85
CA GLU A 340 -36.94 19.00 -13.78
C GLU A 340 -36.98 19.51 -15.23
N GLY A 341 -36.12 18.97 -16.10
CA GLY A 341 -36.19 19.19 -17.55
C GLY A 341 -35.55 20.48 -18.09
N LEU A 342 -34.49 20.99 -17.44
CA LEU A 342 -33.65 22.07 -17.97
C LEU A 342 -32.51 21.54 -18.86
#